data_AF-A0AAP0F2R1-F1
#
_entry.id   AF-A0AAP0F2R1-F1
#
_cell.length_a   1.000
_cell.length_b   1.000
_cell.length_c   1.000
_cell.angle_alpha   90.00
_cell.angle_beta   90.00
_cell.angle_gamma   90.00
#
_symmetry.space_group_name_H-M   'P 1'
#
loop_
_entity.id
_entity.type
_entity.pdbx_description
1 polymer ?
#
loop_
_entity_poly.entity_id
_entity_poly.type
_entity_poly.pdbx_seq_one_letter_code
_entity_poly.pdbx_strand_id
1 'polypeptide(L)' 'MVQNSLFNGLPCEDLVEHIEVFPERCDIVHINNVLKEIIRMRLFPFALMGKAKA' A
#
# COMPACT_ATOMS: atom_id res chain seq x y z
N MET A 1 -7.24 -15.10 9.09
CA MET A 1 -5.96 -14.42 9.39
C MET A 1 -5.79 -13.33 8.35
N VAL A 2 -5.90 -12.05 8.70
CA VAL A 2 -5.55 -10.96 7.78
C VAL A 2 -4.04 -11.01 7.64
N GLN A 3 -3.57 -11.51 6.49
CA GLN A 3 -2.15 -11.51 6.18
C GLN A 3 -1.67 -10.07 6.12
N ASN A 4 -0.46 -9.86 6.64
CA ASN A 4 0.16 -8.57 6.87
C ASN A 4 0.20 -7.73 5.58
N SER A 5 -0.72 -6.77 5.45
CA SER A 5 -0.84 -5.90 4.26
C SER A 5 0.32 -4.91 4.09
N LEU A 6 1.25 -4.88 5.04
CA LEU A 6 2.35 -3.94 5.12
C LEU A 6 3.63 -4.55 4.54
N PHE A 7 4.34 -3.77 3.73
CA PHE A 7 5.65 -4.12 3.20
C PHE A 7 6.75 -3.65 4.16
N ASN A 8 7.56 -4.59 4.66
CA ASN A 8 8.62 -4.32 5.63
C ASN A 8 9.98 -4.00 4.98
N GLY A 9 10.12 -4.29 3.68
CA GLY A 9 11.39 -4.21 2.97
C GLY A 9 12.32 -5.39 3.32
N LEU A 10 11.75 -6.56 3.63
CA LEU A 10 12.51 -7.78 3.89
C LEU A 10 12.87 -8.47 2.56
N PRO A 11 14.00 -9.18 2.49
CA PRO A 11 14.39 -9.91 1.28
C PRO A 11 13.47 -11.10 0.94
N CYS A 12 12.57 -11.47 1.85
CA CYS A 12 11.56 -12.51 1.63
C CYS A 12 10.22 -11.97 1.11
N GLU A 13 10.04 -10.64 1.07
CA GLU A 13 8.83 -10.01 0.53
C GLU A 13 9.04 -9.70 -0.96
N ASP A 14 7.99 -9.92 -1.76
CA ASP A 14 8.00 -9.56 -3.17
C ASP A 14 7.52 -8.11 -3.35
N LEU A 15 8.42 -7.24 -3.82
CA LEU A 15 8.13 -5.84 -4.09
C LEU A 15 7.18 -5.66 -5.27
N VAL A 16 7.30 -6.49 -6.30
CA VAL A 16 6.47 -6.42 -7.51
C VAL A 16 5.05 -6.79 -7.16
N GLU A 17 4.86 -7.91 -6.46
CA GLU A 17 3.53 -8.34 -5.98
C GLU A 17 2.89 -7.25 -5.10
N HIS A 18 3.65 -6.64 -4.18
CA HIS A 18 3.11 -5.60 -3.29
C HIS A 18 2.63 -4.36 -4.06
N ILE A 19 3.39 -3.91 -5.06
CA ILE A 19 3.02 -2.78 -5.91
C ILE A 19 1.81 -3.10 -6.78
N GLU A 20 1.71 -4.32 -7.33
CA GLU A 20 0.58 -4.73 -8.17
C GLU A 20 -0.73 -4.81 -7.38
N VAL A 21 -0.69 -5.28 -6.13
CA VAL A 21 -1.87 -5.43 -5.26
C VAL A 21 -2.25 -4.12 -4.55
N PHE A 22 -1.34 -3.16 -4.42
CA PHE A 22 -1.59 -1.90 -3.72
C PHE A 22 -2.76 -1.06 -4.29
N PRO A 23 -2.92 -0.89 -5.62
CA PRO A 23 -4.07 -0.20 -6.21
C PRO A 23 -5.42 -0.80 -5.83
N GLU A 24 -5.52 -2.13 -5.80
CA GLU A 24 -6.76 -2.85 -5.43
C GLU A 24 -7.14 -2.55 -3.98
N ARG A 25 -6.15 -2.44 -3.10
CA ARG A 25 -6.34 -2.08 -1.69
C ARG A 25 -6.73 -0.61 -1.50
N CYS A 26 -6.29 0.29 -2.37
CA CYS A 26 -6.66 1.70 -2.29
C CYS A 26 -8.09 1.95 -2.76
N ASP A 27 -8.60 1.11 -3.66
CA ASP A 27 -9.92 1.29 -4.26
C ASP A 27 -11.07 1.06 -3.27
N ILE A 28 -10.80 0.50 -2.08
CA ILE A 28 -11.76 0.43 -0.97
C ILE A 28 -12.04 1.80 -0.32
N VAL A 29 -11.15 2.78 -0.54
CA VAL A 29 -11.28 4.13 0.00
C VAL A 29 -11.78 5.07 -1.09
N HIS A 30 -13.01 5.55 -0.95
CA HIS A 30 -13.60 6.54 -1.84
C HIS A 30 -13.87 7.84 -1.08
N ILE A 31 -13.29 8.94 -1.55
CA ILE A 31 -13.52 10.28 -1.00
C ILE A 31 -14.05 11.16 -2.13
N ASN A 32 -15.25 11.72 -1.93
CA ASN A 32 -15.89 12.58 -2.93
C ASN A 32 -14.99 13.77 -3.29
N ASN A 33 -14.92 14.08 -4.58
CA ASN A 33 -14.09 15.16 -5.14
C ASN A 33 -12.58 15.00 -4.95
N VAL A 34 -12.09 13.81 -4.58
CA VAL A 34 -10.66 13.52 -4.52
C VAL A 34 -10.31 12.52 -5.61
N LEU A 35 -9.26 12.81 -6.38
CA LEU A 35 -8.74 11.89 -7.38
C LEU A 35 -8.22 10.61 -6.72
N LYS A 36 -8.51 9.45 -7.31
CA LYS A 36 -8.02 8.15 -6.82
C LYS A 36 -6.51 8.11 -6.66
N GLU A 37 -5.78 8.77 -7.54
CA GLU A 37 -4.31 8.87 -7.47
C GLU A 37 -3.84 9.62 -6.22
N ILE A 38 -4.55 10.68 -5.80
CA ILE A 38 -4.24 11.41 -4.57
C ILE A 38 -4.52 10.51 -3.35
N ILE A 39 -5.61 9.75 -3.37
CA ILE A 39 -5.91 8.77 -2.30
C ILE A 39 -4.80 7.72 -2.23
N ARG A 40 -4.39 7.14 -3.37
CA ARG A 40 -3.29 6.17 -3.45
C ARG A 40 -1.98 6.74 -2.91
N MET A 41 -1.58 7.93 -3.35
CA MET A 41 -0.37 8.60 -2.83
C MET A 41 -0.42 8.84 -1.32
N ARG A 42 -1.59 9.20 -0.79
CA ARG A 42 -1.78 9.43 0.65
C ARG A 42 -1.78 8.13 1.45
N LEU A 43 -2.26 7.03 0.89
CA LEU A 43 -2.29 5.73 1.55
C LEU A 43 -0.96 4.98 1.45
N PHE A 44 -0.12 5.29 0.46
CA PHE A 44 1.14 4.58 0.21
C PHE A 44 2.06 4.51 1.44
N PRO A 45 2.31 5.60 2.21
CA PRO A 45 3.13 5.55 3.42
C PRO A 45 2.55 4.66 4.54
N PHE A 46 1.24 4.34 4.49
CA PHE A 46 0.58 3.45 5.42
C PHE A 46 0.66 1.98 4.99
N ALA A 47 1.01 1.71 3.74
CA ALA A 47 1.29 0.36 3.25
C ALA A 47 2.75 -0.08 3.52
N LEU A 48 3.59 0.81 4.06
CA LEU A 48 4.99 0.56 4.38
C LEU A 48 5.19 0.37 5.89
N MET A 49 6.17 -0.45 6.25
CA MET A 49 6.62 -0.71 7.62
C MET A 49 8.13 -1.03 7.61
N GLY A 50 8.75 -1.15 8.79
CA GLY A 50 10.12 -1.62 8.92
C GLY A 50 11.12 -0.76 8.14
N LYS A 51 11.98 -1.41 7.37
CA LYS A 51 13.01 -0.76 6.54
C LYS A 51 12.44 0.00 5.34
N ALA A 52 11.24 -0.36 4.88
CA ALA A 52 10.61 0.33 3.76
C ALA A 52 10.03 1.70 4.15
N LYS A 53 9.79 1.94 5.44
CA LYS A 53 9.23 3.21 5.95
C LYS A 53 10.28 4.14 6.57
N ALA A 54 11.39 3.59 7.05
CA ALA A 54 12.41 4.28 7.83
C ALA A 54 13.31 5.20 7.00
#